data_AF-A0A7S3BWD5-F1
#
_entry.id   AF-A0A7S3BWD5-F1
#
_cell.length_a   1.000
_cell.length_b   1.000
_cell.length_c   1.000
_cell.angle_alpha   90.00
_cell.angle_beta   90.00
_cell.angle_gamma   90.00
#
_symmetry.space_group_name_H-M   'P 1'
#
loop_
_entity.id
_entity.type
_entity.pdbx_description
1 polymer ?
#
loop_
_entity_poly.entity_id
_entity_poly.type
_entity_poly.pdbx_seq_one_letter_code
_entity_poly.pdbx_strand_id
1 'polypeptide(L)'
;MQQEFQQEFQDIVCEPTAAHKCEQCGDEDLDQVYCSTTGSRQEVRCLVGGRMNSSEQEGYTTFQSCSEASSTFGGVVKFELLMILLFVVSYSFASKRKKKLLAIQHHRIASYLSH
;
A
#
# COMPACT_ATOMS: atom_id res chain seq x y z
N MET A 1 -51.55 -16.73 9.96
CA MET A 1 -51.12 -15.36 9.61
C MET A 1 -49.64 -15.22 9.96
N GLN A 2 -48.76 -15.47 9.00
CA GLN A 2 -47.39 -14.95 8.99
C GLN A 2 -47.09 -14.70 7.51
N GLN A 3 -47.44 -13.50 7.07
CA GLN A 3 -47.21 -12.97 5.72
C GLN A 3 -45.71 -12.67 5.56
N GLU A 4 -45.15 -13.20 4.47
CA GLU A 4 -44.29 -12.50 3.52
C GLU A 4 -43.36 -11.40 4.09
N PHE A 5 -42.20 -11.81 4.59
CA PHE A 5 -40.99 -10.99 4.53
C PHE A 5 -40.03 -11.64 3.52
N GLN A 6 -40.50 -11.82 2.29
CA GLN A 6 -39.60 -11.81 1.14
C GLN A 6 -39.11 -10.36 1.00
N GLN A 7 -38.09 -10.02 1.79
CA GLN A 7 -37.28 -8.85 1.50
C GLN A 7 -36.53 -9.22 0.22
N GLU A 8 -37.13 -8.83 -0.90
CA GLU A 8 -36.53 -8.77 -2.22
C GLU A 8 -35.19 -8.06 -2.04
N PHE A 9 -34.11 -8.84 -1.90
CA PHE A 9 -32.75 -8.34 -2.01
C PHE A 9 -32.66 -7.85 -3.44
N GLN A 10 -32.96 -6.58 -3.66
CA GLN A 10 -32.57 -5.91 -4.88
C GLN A 10 -31.05 -6.01 -4.92
N ASP A 11 -30.54 -6.90 -5.78
CA ASP A 11 -29.12 -7.03 -6.04
C ASP A 11 -28.66 -5.70 -6.64
N ILE A 12 -28.20 -4.80 -5.76
CA ILE A 12 -27.55 -3.55 -6.15
C ILE A 12 -26.11 -3.91 -6.50
N VAL A 13 -25.83 -3.93 -7.80
CA VAL A 13 -24.48 -4.16 -8.31
C VAL A 13 -23.88 -2.81 -8.62
N CYS A 14 -22.76 -2.48 -7.97
CA CYS A 14 -22.02 -1.25 -8.19
C CYS A 14 -20.73 -1.56 -8.94
N GLU A 15 -20.52 -0.89 -10.08
CA GLU A 15 -19.28 -0.97 -10.85
C GLU A 15 -18.56 0.37 -10.86
N PRO A 16 -17.22 0.38 -10.84
CA PRO A 16 -16.44 1.61 -10.92
C PRO A 16 -16.65 2.28 -12.27
N THR A 17 -16.90 3.59 -12.23
CA THR A 17 -17.03 4.36 -13.46
C THR A 17 -15.64 4.50 -14.09
N ALA A 18 -15.45 3.97 -15.31
CA ALA A 18 -14.14 3.92 -15.98
C ALA A 18 -13.42 5.28 -16.13
N ALA A 19 -14.15 6.39 -15.98
CA ALA A 19 -13.63 7.74 -16.07
C ALA A 19 -12.92 8.23 -14.79
N HIS A 20 -13.27 7.73 -13.60
CA HIS A 20 -12.78 8.27 -12.33
C HIS A 20 -11.85 7.29 -11.60
N LYS A 21 -10.58 7.69 -11.51
CA LYS A 21 -9.57 7.03 -10.66
C LYS A 21 -9.88 7.32 -9.18
N CYS A 22 -9.23 6.57 -8.30
CA CYS A 22 -9.31 6.81 -6.86
C CYS A 22 -8.76 8.21 -6.56
N GLU A 23 -9.58 9.12 -6.04
CA GLU A 23 -9.26 10.52 -5.77
C GLU A 23 -9.17 10.75 -4.26
N GLN A 24 -8.30 11.67 -3.83
CA GLN A 24 -8.28 12.10 -2.43
C GLN A 24 -9.57 12.84 -2.07
N CYS A 25 -10.07 12.57 -0.87
CA CYS A 25 -11.20 13.29 -0.34
C CYS A 25 -10.84 14.75 -0.06
N GLY A 26 -11.73 15.68 -0.41
CA GLY A 26 -11.60 17.07 0.00
C GLY A 26 -11.89 17.24 1.49
N ASP A 27 -11.49 18.37 2.06
CA ASP A 27 -11.70 18.67 3.49
C ASP A 27 -13.17 18.60 3.91
N GLU A 28 -14.10 18.89 2.99
CA GLU A 28 -15.54 18.85 3.19
C GLU A 28 -16.10 17.41 3.26
N ASP A 29 -15.36 16.44 2.72
CA ASP A 29 -15.79 15.04 2.60
C ASP A 29 -15.12 14.13 3.64
N LEU A 30 -14.22 14.65 4.49
CA LEU A 30 -13.46 13.85 5.46
C LEU A 30 -14.35 13.07 6.45
N ASP A 31 -15.48 13.66 6.85
CA ASP A 31 -16.43 13.05 7.77
C ASP A 31 -17.32 11.98 7.10
N GLN A 32 -17.26 11.86 5.78
CA GLN A 32 -18.08 10.90 5.03
C GLN A 32 -17.54 9.48 5.18
N VAL A 33 -18.46 8.51 5.26
CA VAL A 33 -18.13 7.09 5.48
C VAL A 33 -17.13 6.57 4.44
N TYR A 34 -17.28 6.97 3.17
CA TYR A 34 -16.39 6.58 2.07
C TYR A 34 -14.98 7.17 2.17
N CYS A 35 -14.78 8.25 2.91
CA CYS A 35 -13.47 8.89 3.12
C CYS A 35 -12.80 8.48 4.43
N SER A 36 -13.60 8.16 5.46
CA SER A 36 -13.13 7.87 6.82
C SER A 36 -12.03 6.80 6.92
N THR A 37 -12.02 5.81 6.01
CA THR A 37 -11.16 4.63 6.12
C THR A 37 -9.84 4.77 5.36
N THR A 38 -9.89 5.31 4.14
CA THR A 38 -8.73 5.37 3.23
C THR A 38 -8.29 6.79 2.90
N GLY A 39 -9.11 7.80 3.22
CA GLY A 39 -8.89 9.18 2.78
C GLY A 39 -9.07 9.39 1.28
N SER A 40 -9.59 8.38 0.56
CA SER A 40 -9.77 8.42 -0.89
C SER A 40 -11.09 7.80 -1.31
N ARG A 41 -11.71 8.39 -2.32
CA ARG A 41 -13.02 8.01 -2.87
C ARG A 41 -12.94 7.69 -4.36
N GLN A 42 -13.82 6.80 -4.80
CA GLN A 42 -14.04 6.50 -6.21
C GLN A 42 -15.53 6.59 -6.51
N GLU A 43 -15.88 7.22 -7.63
CA GLU A 43 -17.25 7.23 -8.12
C GLU A 43 -17.61 5.86 -8.72
N VAL A 44 -18.70 5.29 -8.24
CA VAL A 44 -19.25 4.01 -8.68
C VAL A 44 -20.67 4.22 -9.17
N ARG A 45 -21.06 3.49 -10.22
CA ARG A 45 -22.44 3.48 -10.71
C ARG A 45 -23.12 2.21 -10.23
N CYS A 46 -24.21 2.37 -9.50
CA CYS A 46 -25.00 1.27 -8.96
C CYS A 46 -26.27 1.08 -9.80
N LEU A 47 -26.54 -0.16 -10.21
CA LEU A 47 -27.74 -0.55 -10.93
C LEU A 47 -28.69 -1.29 -9.98
N VAL A 48 -29.95 -0.85 -9.92
CA VAL A 48 -30.99 -1.53 -9.15
C VAL A 48 -31.63 -2.60 -10.04
N GLY A 49 -31.50 -3.88 -9.67
CA GLY A 49 -32.16 -4.99 -10.37
C GLY A 49 -31.27 -5.88 -11.25
N GLY A 50 -29.98 -6.02 -10.93
CA GLY A 50 -29.11 -7.15 -11.30
C GLY A 50 -28.94 -7.54 -12.78
N ARG A 51 -29.54 -6.82 -13.74
CA ARG A 51 -29.56 -7.21 -15.17
C ARG A 51 -28.91 -6.17 -16.07
N MET A 52 -27.62 -6.36 -16.30
CA MET A 52 -26.69 -5.56 -17.11
C MET A 52 -27.08 -5.31 -18.60
N ASN A 53 -28.23 -5.79 -19.08
CA ASN A 53 -28.56 -5.88 -20.51
C ASN A 53 -29.74 -5.03 -20.98
N SER A 54 -30.29 -4.14 -20.15
CA SER A 54 -31.38 -3.26 -20.58
C SER A 54 -30.95 -1.80 -20.55
N SER A 55 -30.96 -1.18 -21.72
CA SER A 55 -30.61 0.20 -22.04
C SER A 55 -31.46 1.28 -21.33
N GLU A 56 -32.29 0.89 -20.35
CA GLU A 56 -33.21 1.75 -19.60
C GLU A 56 -33.29 1.32 -18.12
N GLN A 57 -32.15 1.00 -17.49
CA GLN A 57 -32.10 0.83 -16.03
C GLN A 57 -31.72 2.14 -15.35
N GLU A 58 -32.59 2.57 -14.44
CA GLU A 58 -32.35 3.67 -13.51
C GLU A 58 -31.21 3.28 -12.56
N GLY A 59 -29.99 3.69 -12.92
CA GLY A 59 -28.82 3.59 -12.06
C GLY A 59 -28.54 4.92 -11.38
N TYR A 60 -28.07 4.88 -10.14
CA TYR A 60 -27.58 6.05 -9.43
C TYR A 60 -26.05 6.01 -9.31
N THR A 61 -25.42 7.18 -9.29
CA THR A 61 -24.00 7.31 -9.00
C THR A 61 -23.80 7.56 -7.50
N THR A 62 -22.76 6.95 -6.93
CA THR A 62 -22.39 7.13 -5.52
C THR A 62 -20.88 7.00 -5.35
N PHE A 63 -20.37 7.25 -4.15
CA PHE A 63 -18.95 7.15 -3.83
C PHE A 63 -18.67 5.95 -2.95
N GLN A 64 -17.58 5.24 -3.25
CA GLN A 64 -17.06 4.16 -2.42
C GLN A 64 -15.63 4.51 -1.97
N SER A 65 -15.24 3.99 -0.81
CA SER A 65 -13.85 4.04 -0.38
C SER A 65 -12.99 3.25 -1.36
N CYS A 66 -11.89 3.85 -1.78
CA CYS A 66 -10.91 3.19 -2.61
C CYS A 66 -9.53 3.40 -1.99
N SER A 67 -8.61 2.50 -2.31
CA SER A 67 -7.20 2.69 -2.04
C SER A 67 -6.54 2.92 -3.38
N GLU A 68 -5.85 4.05 -3.56
CA GLU A 68 -4.89 4.13 -4.66
C GLU A 68 -3.97 2.93 -4.50
N ALA A 69 -3.76 2.19 -5.59
CA ALA A 69 -2.72 1.17 -5.65
C ALA A 69 -1.38 1.90 -5.43
N SER A 70 -1.02 2.12 -4.17
CA SER A 70 0.26 2.65 -3.79
C SER A 70 1.26 1.70 -4.43
N SER A 71 2.15 2.25 -5.25
CA SER A 71 3.12 1.47 -6.00
C SER A 71 4.03 0.75 -5.01
N THR A 72 3.58 -0.42 -4.55
CA THR A 72 4.21 -1.23 -3.50
C THR A 72 5.64 -1.54 -3.90
N PHE A 73 5.86 -1.68 -5.21
CA PHE A 73 7.16 -1.82 -5.83
C PHE A 73 8.14 -0.68 -5.50
N GLY A 74 7.69 0.58 -5.54
CA GLY A 74 8.53 1.73 -5.21
C GLY A 74 8.91 1.79 -3.73
N GLY A 75 7.98 1.39 -2.85
CA GLY A 75 8.24 1.28 -1.41
C GLY A 75 9.26 0.18 -1.08
N VAL A 76 9.10 -0.99 -1.69
CA VAL A 76 10.00 -2.14 -1.49
C VAL A 76 11.42 -1.84 -1.98
N VAL A 77 11.57 -1.25 -3.17
CA VAL A 77 12.89 -0.90 -3.72
C VAL A 77 13.62 0.12 -2.86
N LYS A 78 12.91 1.14 -2.33
CA LYS A 78 13.51 2.12 -1.40
C LYS A 78 13.95 1.46 -0.09
N PHE A 79 13.14 0.56 0.45
CA PHE A 79 13.48 -0.19 1.66
C PHE A 79 14.72 -1.08 1.44
N GLU A 80 14.77 -1.80 0.32
CA GLU A 80 15.88 -2.67 -0.04
C GLU A 80 17.20 -1.88 -0.20
N LEU A 81 17.16 -0.72 -0.86
CA LEU A 81 18.31 0.18 -0.96
C LEU A 81 18.82 0.66 0.40
N LEU A 82 17.91 1.00 1.32
CA LEU A 82 18.26 1.40 2.69
C LEU A 82 18.97 0.27 3.44
N MET A 83 18.47 -0.96 3.31
CA MET A 83 19.07 -2.13 3.94
C MET A 83 20.47 -2.43 3.39
N ILE A 84 20.66 -2.31 2.07
CA ILE A 84 21.98 -2.46 1.45
C ILE A 84 22.96 -1.40 1.96
N LEU A 85 22.52 -0.15 2.05
CA LEU A 85 23.32 0.95 2.60
C LEU A 85 23.77 0.67 4.04
N LEU A 86 22.83 0.26 4.90
CA LEU A 86 23.13 -0.11 6.29
C LEU A 86 24.10 -1.28 6.36
N PHE A 87 23.96 -2.27 5.47
CA PHE A 87 24.87 -3.39 5.39
C PHE A 87 26.28 -2.96 5.00
N VAL A 88 26.44 -2.11 3.98
CA VAL A 88 27.76 -1.60 3.54
C VAL A 88 28.44 -0.78 4.64
N VAL A 89 27.69 0.06 5.35
CA VAL A 89 28.21 0.84 6.49
C VAL A 89 28.68 -0.09 7.61
N SER A 90 27.84 -1.04 8.00
CA SER A 90 28.15 -2.06 9.01
C SER A 90 29.39 -2.87 8.65
N TYR A 91 29.44 -3.36 7.41
CA TYR A 91 30.56 -4.15 6.88
C TYR A 91 31.85 -3.34 6.79
N SER A 92 31.77 -2.08 6.36
CA SER A 92 32.91 -1.17 6.30
C SER A 92 33.50 -0.92 7.68
N PHE A 93 32.65 -0.72 8.69
CA PHE A 93 33.07 -0.52 10.06
C PHE A 93 33.72 -1.80 10.65
N ALA A 94 33.09 -2.95 10.45
CA ALA A 94 33.64 -4.24 10.87
C ALA A 94 34.99 -4.54 10.19
N SER A 95 35.10 -4.28 8.89
CA SER A 95 36.34 -4.46 8.11
C SER A 95 37.45 -3.52 8.58
N LYS A 96 37.13 -2.25 8.89
CA LYS A 96 38.09 -1.29 9.45
C LYS A 96 38.59 -1.73 10.83
N ARG A 97 37.71 -2.23 11.70
CA ARG A 97 38.09 -2.79 13.01
C ARG A 97 38.98 -4.02 12.86
N LYS A 98 38.64 -4.94 11.95
CA LYS A 98 39.43 -6.15 11.67
C LYS A 98 40.83 -5.81 11.15
N LYS A 99 40.95 -4.85 10.21
CA LYS A 99 42.25 -4.38 9.70
C LYS A 99 43.12 -3.77 10.80
N LYS A 100 42.54 -2.99 11.72
CA LYS A 100 43.28 -2.44 12.88
C LYS A 100 43.80 -3.54 13.81
N LEU A 101 42.99 -4.55 14.11
CA LEU A 101 43.41 -5.68 14.97
C LEU A 101 44.51 -6.53 14.32
N LEU A 102 44.41 -6.80 13.03
CA LEU A 102 45.45 -7.53 12.28
C LEU A 102 46.78 -6.76 12.24
N ALA A 103 46.74 -5.44 12.06
CA ALA A 103 47.95 -4.61 12.09
C ALA A 103 48.67 -4.67 13.45
N ILE A 104 47.91 -4.69 14.55
CA ILE A 104 48.48 -4.81 15.91
C ILE A 104 49.11 -6.20 16.13
N GLN A 105 48.47 -7.27 15.63
CA GLN A 105 49.05 -8.62 15.74
C GLN A 105 50.30 -8.79 14.90
N HIS A 106 50.33 -8.28 13.66
CA HIS A 106 51.53 -8.32 12.83
C HIS A 106 52.69 -7.54 13.47
N HIS A 107 52.43 -6.39 14.09
CA HIS A 107 53.45 -5.66 14.83
C HIS A 107 54.00 -6.45 16.02
N ARG A 108 53.14 -7.14 16.78
CA ARG A 108 53.59 -8.01 17.89
C ARG A 108 54.41 -9.20 17.38
N ILE A 109 53.95 -9.88 16.34
CA ILE A 109 54.67 -11.03 15.76
C ILE A 109 56.03 -10.60 15.22
N ALA A 110 56.12 -9.45 14.54
CA ALA A 110 57.38 -8.89 14.05
C ALA A 110 58.35 -8.59 15.20
N SER A 111 57.87 -8.04 16.33
CA SER A 111 58.73 -7.79 17.51
C SER A 111 59.22 -9.06 18.21
N TYR A 112 58.49 -10.17 18.11
CA TYR A 112 58.94 -11.47 18.66
C TYR A 112 59.94 -12.20 17.77
N LEU A 113 60.00 -11.89 16.48
CA LEU A 113 60.92 -12.51 15.52
C LEU A 113 62.25 -11.77 15.38
N SER A 114 62.33 -10.51 15.83
CA SER A 114 63.54 -9.68 15.76
C SER A 114 64.45 -9.80 16.98
N HIS A 115 64.13 -10.70 17.92
CA HIS A 115 64.79 -10.86 19.21
C HIS A 115 65.11 -12.34 19.46
#